data_AF-A0A354FLJ4-F1
#
_entry.id   AF-A0A354FLJ4-F1
#
_cell.length_a   1.000
_cell.length_b   1.000
_cell.length_c   1.000
_cell.angle_alpha   90.00
_cell.angle_beta   90.00
_cell.angle_gamma   90.00
#
_symmetry.space_group_name_H-M   'P 1'
#
loop_
_entity.id
_entity.type
_entity.pdbx_description
1 polymer ?
#
loop_
_entity_poly.entity_id
_entity_poly.type
_entity_poly.pdbx_seq_one_letter_code
_entity_poly.pdbx_strand_id
1 'polypeptide(L)'
;IDQLKDKRVQRFHLVHEDNGSDSNLLLLDEERHLLIALRNPNQSGRSLAKGKPYTQPNHWHRSRPEAREQSEAAQTHGQQAVWQQHLKRLCKQLHRRLQHLEVDQTSLSDAHRFRRWGDLLKSKLHELQPGQAEIIVLEYSENELAEVCIPLNPQESPQQNLKVLYRRAEKLERSRPHVKRRITETQSQLESLGVALEQLAGLRDDVAVAAWESRLPRWMQATRPREVNKTSSKRTKVSGPLIRISSDGLEIWVGRNARENETVTFRWAKGNDWWLHAQGVGGAHVVIRNFGGDLPTRTLEEAAQLATYFSKLRKAGRAEVDYTRRKHVRRVRGGPAGLVHFSQNRTLQVRLNSELVNRLLARTTV
;
A
#
# COMPACT_ATOMS: atom_id res chain seq x y z
N ILE A 1 -31.79 -22.89 43.21
CA ILE A 1 -30.68 -23.83 42.90
C ILE A 1 -30.77 -25.08 43.78
N ASP A 2 -31.30 -24.99 45.00
CA ASP A 2 -31.41 -26.13 45.93
C ASP A 2 -32.45 -27.22 45.60
N GLN A 3 -33.27 -27.06 44.57
CA GLN A 3 -34.38 -27.98 44.26
C GLN A 3 -34.06 -29.14 43.29
N LEU A 4 -32.81 -29.32 42.83
CA LEU A 4 -32.49 -30.30 41.78
C LEU A 4 -31.35 -31.27 42.14
N LYS A 5 -31.29 -31.77 43.38
CA LYS A 5 -30.29 -32.78 43.81
C LYS A 5 -30.58 -34.19 43.26
N ASP A 6 -30.52 -34.38 41.94
CA ASP A 6 -30.42 -35.71 41.32
C ASP A 6 -28.94 -36.15 41.29
N LYS A 7 -28.62 -37.30 41.91
CA LYS A 7 -27.25 -37.84 42.07
C LYS A 7 -26.60 -38.26 40.74
N ARG A 8 -27.31 -38.15 39.61
CA ARG A 8 -26.82 -38.51 38.27
C ARG A 8 -26.32 -37.31 37.46
N VAL A 9 -26.41 -36.09 37.99
CA VAL A 9 -25.99 -34.86 37.28
C VAL A 9 -24.70 -34.33 37.88
N GLN A 10 -23.60 -34.35 37.11
CA GLN A 10 -22.37 -33.64 37.48
C GLN A 10 -22.57 -32.14 37.26
N ARG A 11 -22.26 -31.34 38.29
CA ARG A 11 -22.33 -29.88 38.22
C ARG A 11 -20.93 -29.28 38.25
N PHE A 12 -20.77 -28.19 37.52
CA PHE A 12 -19.53 -27.43 37.45
C PHE A 12 -19.81 -25.95 37.64
N HIS A 13 -18.85 -25.23 38.20
CA HIS A 13 -18.87 -23.77 38.28
C HIS A 13 -17.90 -23.17 37.27
N LEU A 14 -18.39 -22.26 36.44
CA LEU A 14 -17.56 -21.44 35.57
C LEU A 14 -17.36 -20.07 36.22
N VAL A 15 -16.11 -19.73 36.54
CA VAL A 15 -15.73 -18.46 37.18
C VAL A 15 -14.94 -17.61 36.19
N HIS A 16 -15.41 -16.40 35.94
CA HIS A 16 -14.71 -15.39 35.15
C HIS A 16 -14.13 -14.32 36.09
N GLU A 17 -12.81 -14.21 36.11
CA GLU A 17 -12.09 -13.16 36.85
C GLU A 17 -11.79 -12.01 35.90
N ASP A 18 -12.32 -10.82 36.18
CA ASP A 18 -12.10 -9.62 35.37
C ASP A 18 -11.08 -8.68 36.01
N ASN A 19 -9.80 -9.03 35.85
CA ASN A 19 -8.64 -8.37 36.45
C ASN A 19 -7.75 -7.67 35.39
N GLY A 20 -8.33 -7.19 34.30
CA GLY A 20 -7.60 -6.49 33.24
C GLY A 20 -6.66 -7.43 32.45
N SER A 21 -5.34 -7.19 32.49
CA SER A 21 -4.37 -8.06 31.79
C SER A 21 -4.37 -9.49 32.33
N ASP A 22 -4.74 -9.64 33.60
CA ASP A 22 -4.67 -10.88 34.35
C ASP A 22 -6.04 -11.58 34.45
N SER A 23 -7.00 -11.18 33.61
CA SER A 23 -8.31 -11.82 33.54
C SER A 23 -8.18 -13.30 33.14
N ASN A 24 -8.98 -14.14 33.79
CA ASN A 24 -8.92 -15.59 33.62
C ASN A 24 -10.32 -16.22 33.63
N LEU A 25 -10.42 -17.41 33.03
CA LEU A 25 -11.62 -18.23 33.04
C LEU A 25 -11.27 -19.57 33.69
N LEU A 26 -11.96 -19.90 34.78
CA LEU A 26 -11.70 -21.05 35.63
C LEU A 26 -12.92 -21.97 35.63
N LEU A 27 -12.71 -23.27 35.46
CA LEU A 27 -13.72 -24.30 35.64
C LEU A 27 -13.47 -25.02 36.98
N LEU A 28 -14.49 -25.09 37.82
CA LEU A 28 -14.45 -25.74 39.13
C LEU A 28 -15.46 -26.90 39.20
N ASP A 29 -15.21 -27.88 40.05
CA ASP A 29 -16.20 -28.91 40.40
C ASP A 29 -17.30 -28.35 41.34
N GLU A 30 -18.27 -29.19 41.71
CA GLU A 30 -19.39 -28.82 42.59
C GLU A 30 -18.92 -28.35 43.99
N GLU A 31 -17.75 -28.81 44.45
CA GLU A 31 -17.13 -28.44 45.72
C GLU A 31 -16.21 -27.21 45.60
N ARG A 32 -16.19 -26.59 44.41
CA ARG A 32 -15.37 -25.42 44.04
C ARG A 32 -13.86 -25.69 44.02
N HIS A 33 -13.43 -26.92 43.78
CA HIS A 33 -12.03 -27.21 43.47
C HIS A 33 -11.71 -26.91 42.01
N LEU A 34 -10.53 -26.35 41.77
CA LEU A 34 -10.09 -25.98 40.43
C LEU A 34 -9.86 -27.20 39.55
N LEU A 35 -10.56 -27.29 38.42
CA LEU A 35 -10.35 -28.34 37.43
C LEU A 35 -9.48 -27.85 36.27
N ILE A 36 -9.79 -26.66 35.74
CA ILE A 36 -9.13 -26.06 34.57
C ILE A 36 -9.01 -24.56 34.77
N ALA A 37 -7.86 -24.00 34.38
CA ALA A 37 -7.65 -22.57 34.21
C ALA A 37 -7.23 -22.28 32.77
N LEU A 38 -7.80 -21.27 32.14
CA LEU A 38 -7.48 -20.90 30.75
C LEU A 38 -6.08 -20.27 30.63
N ARG A 39 -5.66 -19.52 31.65
CA ARG A 39 -4.33 -18.90 31.77
C ARG A 39 -3.68 -19.32 33.09
N ASN A 40 -2.37 -19.10 33.21
CA ASN A 40 -1.63 -19.39 34.44
C ASN A 40 -2.31 -18.69 35.64
N PRO A 41 -2.92 -19.43 36.56
CA PRO A 41 -3.74 -18.86 37.62
C PRO A 41 -2.90 -18.26 38.77
N ASN A 42 -1.57 -18.40 38.71
CA ASN A 42 -0.65 -17.94 39.76
C ASN A 42 -0.05 -16.54 39.48
N GLN A 43 -0.54 -15.82 38.49
CA GLN A 43 -0.02 -14.49 38.11
C GLN A 43 -0.27 -13.43 39.21
N SER A 44 -1.29 -13.62 40.05
CA SER A 44 -1.67 -12.69 41.12
C SER A 44 -1.03 -13.00 42.49
N GLY A 45 0.10 -13.72 42.52
CA GLY A 45 0.78 -14.09 43.77
C GLY A 45 0.04 -15.11 44.64
N ARG A 46 -0.91 -15.86 44.05
CA ARG A 46 -1.61 -16.98 44.69
C ARG A 46 -1.11 -18.30 44.11
N SER A 47 -1.29 -19.38 44.87
CA SER A 47 -1.07 -20.74 44.39
C SER A 47 -2.41 -21.42 44.18
N LEU A 48 -2.97 -21.27 42.97
CA LEU A 48 -4.13 -22.01 42.50
C LEU A 48 -3.62 -23.25 41.76
N ALA A 49 -3.90 -24.42 42.32
CA ALA A 49 -3.50 -25.71 41.76
C ALA A 49 -4.74 -26.56 41.45
N LYS A 50 -4.62 -27.43 40.44
CA LYS A 50 -5.70 -28.36 40.08
C LYS A 50 -6.03 -29.26 41.28
N GLY A 51 -7.33 -29.42 41.56
CA GLY A 51 -7.86 -30.18 42.71
C GLY A 51 -7.78 -29.45 44.05
N LYS A 52 -7.36 -28.17 44.10
CA LYS A 52 -7.39 -27.34 45.32
C LYS A 52 -8.59 -26.39 45.29
N PRO A 53 -9.13 -26.01 46.47
CA PRO A 53 -10.27 -25.12 46.55
C PRO A 53 -9.94 -23.75 45.96
N TYR A 54 -10.88 -23.20 45.20
CA TYR A 54 -10.76 -21.86 44.65
C TYR A 54 -10.73 -20.81 45.77
N THR A 55 -9.80 -19.86 45.68
CA THR A 55 -9.65 -18.74 46.62
C THR A 55 -9.72 -17.40 45.89
N GLN A 56 -10.63 -16.54 46.35
CA GLN A 56 -10.84 -15.23 45.75
C GLN A 56 -9.64 -14.28 45.96
N PRO A 57 -9.48 -13.26 45.11
CA PRO A 57 -8.52 -12.18 45.30
C PRO A 57 -8.64 -11.39 46.59
N ASN A 58 -7.54 -11.30 47.35
CA ASN A 58 -7.42 -10.41 48.51
C ASN A 58 -7.40 -8.92 48.15
N HIS A 59 -7.16 -8.54 46.89
CA HIS A 59 -7.21 -7.15 46.42
C HIS A 59 -7.60 -7.09 44.95
N TRP A 60 -8.57 -6.22 44.60
CA TRP A 60 -9.03 -6.07 43.21
C TRP A 60 -8.19 -5.11 42.36
N HIS A 61 -7.30 -4.32 42.95
CA HIS A 61 -6.38 -3.47 42.18
C HIS A 61 -5.10 -3.23 42.98
N ARG A 62 -3.95 -3.68 42.48
CA ARG A 62 -2.65 -3.12 42.89
C ARG A 62 -2.31 -1.99 41.93
N SER A 63 -2.74 -0.78 42.27
CA SER A 63 -2.09 0.42 41.73
C SER A 63 -0.71 0.50 42.39
N ARG A 64 0.35 0.20 41.63
CA ARG A 64 1.73 0.26 42.11
C ARG A 64 2.07 1.72 42.48
N PRO A 65 2.44 2.06 43.74
CA PRO A 65 2.60 3.46 44.17
C PRO A 65 3.76 4.22 43.49
N GLU A 66 4.72 3.52 42.88
CA GLU A 66 5.86 4.11 42.17
C GLU A 66 5.58 4.39 40.68
N ALA A 67 4.43 3.96 40.17
CA ALA A 67 4.16 4.04 38.74
C ALA A 67 3.72 5.43 38.27
N ARG A 68 3.36 6.38 39.15
CA ARG A 68 2.91 7.71 38.68
C ARG A 68 4.06 8.58 38.17
N GLU A 69 5.17 8.69 38.88
CA GLU A 69 6.35 9.43 38.40
C GLU A 69 7.06 8.71 37.24
N GLN A 70 7.14 7.38 37.28
CA GLN A 70 7.69 6.61 36.15
C GLN A 70 6.75 6.56 34.94
N SER A 71 5.42 6.68 35.11
CA SER A 71 4.45 6.72 34.00
C SER A 71 4.48 8.05 33.28
N GLU A 72 4.68 9.17 33.97
CA GLU A 72 4.83 10.47 33.31
C GLU A 72 6.17 10.55 32.57
N ALA A 73 7.27 10.08 33.17
CA ALA A 73 8.57 9.96 32.48
C ALA A 73 8.59 8.92 31.33
N ALA A 74 7.83 7.82 31.45
CA ALA A 74 7.71 6.83 30.38
C ALA A 74 6.73 7.26 29.28
N GLN A 75 5.74 8.12 29.59
CA GLN A 75 4.87 8.74 28.59
C GLN A 75 5.58 9.86 27.83
N THR A 76 6.39 10.69 28.50
CA THR A 76 7.17 11.76 27.84
C THR A 76 8.25 11.24 26.89
N HIS A 77 8.79 10.05 27.15
CA HIS A 77 9.68 9.36 26.20
C HIS A 77 8.91 8.80 24.99
N GLY A 78 7.59 8.69 25.05
CA GLY A 78 6.74 8.13 24.01
C GLY A 78 6.69 9.00 22.76
N GLN A 79 6.36 10.30 22.88
CA GLN A 79 6.22 11.16 21.70
C GLN A 79 7.56 11.46 21.03
N GLN A 80 8.61 11.68 21.83
CA GLN A 80 9.97 11.87 21.31
C GLN A 80 10.43 10.62 20.54
N ALA A 81 10.22 9.41 21.08
CA ALA A 81 10.58 8.17 20.40
C ALA A 81 9.76 7.95 19.12
N VAL A 82 8.46 8.28 19.12
CA VAL A 82 7.59 8.20 17.93
C VAL A 82 8.09 9.13 16.84
N TRP A 83 8.39 10.39 17.17
CA TRP A 83 8.95 11.36 16.23
C TRP A 83 10.32 10.91 15.73
N GLN A 84 11.17 10.39 16.60
CA GLN A 84 12.50 9.92 16.23
C GLN A 84 12.42 8.75 15.24
N GLN A 85 11.53 7.79 15.47
CA GLN A 85 11.29 6.67 14.57
C GLN A 85 10.74 7.14 13.21
N HIS A 86 9.79 8.08 13.23
CA HIS A 86 9.20 8.66 12.03
C HIS A 86 10.24 9.40 11.18
N LEU A 87 11.01 10.30 11.78
CA LEU A 87 12.07 11.05 11.08
C LEU A 87 13.14 10.10 10.53
N LYS A 88 13.60 9.09 11.29
CA LYS A 88 14.53 8.06 10.80
C LYS A 88 13.97 7.30 9.58
N ARG A 89 12.65 7.00 9.58
CA ARG A 89 11.98 6.38 8.43
C ARG A 89 11.99 7.30 7.21
N LEU A 90 11.68 8.58 7.39
CA LEU A 90 11.72 9.57 6.31
C LEU A 90 13.13 9.72 5.74
N CYS A 91 14.15 9.80 6.60
CA CYS A 91 15.55 9.83 6.18
C CYS A 91 15.87 8.64 5.29
N LYS A 92 15.50 7.41 5.69
CA LYS A 92 15.71 6.20 4.89
C LYS A 92 14.99 6.25 3.54
N GLN A 93 13.77 6.78 3.50
CA GLN A 93 13.00 6.92 2.26
C GLN A 93 13.65 7.94 1.30
N LEU A 94 14.09 9.08 1.81
CA LEU A 94 14.73 10.12 1.01
C LEU A 94 16.13 9.73 0.53
N HIS A 95 16.92 9.00 1.34
CA HIS A 95 18.20 8.45 0.89
C HIS A 95 18.02 7.47 -0.28
N ARG A 96 17.02 6.57 -0.20
CA ARG A 96 16.71 5.67 -1.33
C ARG A 96 16.30 6.45 -2.58
N ARG A 97 15.47 7.48 -2.41
CA ARG A 97 15.08 8.36 -3.53
C ARG A 97 16.30 9.06 -4.14
N LEU A 98 17.22 9.55 -3.31
CA LEU A 98 18.45 10.21 -3.76
C LEU A 98 19.32 9.24 -4.56
N GLN A 99 19.54 8.01 -4.08
CA GLN A 99 20.28 6.97 -4.80
C GLN A 99 19.70 6.70 -6.20
N HIS A 100 18.37 6.60 -6.31
CA HIS A 100 17.72 6.42 -7.62
C HIS A 100 17.92 7.65 -8.54
N LEU A 101 17.83 8.86 -7.99
CA LEU A 101 18.03 10.09 -8.76
C LEU A 101 19.49 10.28 -9.19
N GLU A 102 20.46 9.82 -8.41
CA GLU A 102 21.88 9.84 -8.78
C GLU A 102 22.17 8.88 -9.94
N VAL A 103 21.56 7.68 -9.95
CA VAL A 103 21.61 6.76 -11.09
C VAL A 103 20.95 7.37 -12.33
N ASP A 104 19.81 8.04 -12.16
CA ASP A 104 19.18 8.77 -13.26
C ASP A 104 20.12 9.89 -13.76
N GLN A 105 20.81 10.59 -12.87
CA GLN A 105 21.73 11.68 -13.20
C GLN A 105 22.96 11.19 -13.97
N THR A 106 23.57 10.07 -13.60
CA THR A 106 24.69 9.49 -14.36
C THR A 106 24.25 9.10 -15.77
N SER A 107 23.04 8.55 -15.91
CA SER A 107 22.44 8.20 -17.19
C SER A 107 22.15 9.42 -18.09
N LEU A 108 22.11 10.64 -17.55
CA LEU A 108 21.96 11.86 -18.36
C LEU A 108 23.19 12.17 -19.22
N SER A 109 24.33 11.56 -18.94
CA SER A 109 25.54 11.71 -19.76
C SER A 109 25.40 10.99 -21.11
N ASP A 110 24.61 9.91 -21.17
CA ASP A 110 24.32 9.16 -22.40
C ASP A 110 23.57 9.99 -23.46
N ALA A 111 22.96 11.11 -23.08
CA ALA A 111 22.28 12.00 -24.03
C ALA A 111 23.21 12.42 -25.19
N HIS A 112 24.44 12.82 -24.85
CA HIS A 112 25.45 13.20 -25.85
C HIS A 112 25.87 12.00 -26.71
N ARG A 113 26.00 10.81 -26.11
CA ARG A 113 26.31 9.58 -26.85
C ARG A 113 25.22 9.25 -27.88
N PHE A 114 23.95 9.27 -27.47
CA PHE A 114 22.83 9.00 -28.39
C PHE A 114 22.69 10.06 -29.47
N ARG A 115 22.97 11.33 -29.16
CA ARG A 115 23.02 12.42 -30.15
C ARG A 115 24.12 12.16 -31.19
N ARG A 116 25.35 11.91 -30.73
CA ARG A 116 26.51 11.57 -31.59
C ARG A 116 26.23 10.34 -32.46
N TRP A 117 25.68 9.27 -31.90
CA TRP A 117 25.26 8.10 -32.67
C TRP A 117 24.20 8.44 -33.71
N GLY A 118 23.23 9.30 -33.37
CA GLY A 118 22.24 9.79 -34.33
C GLY A 118 22.90 10.54 -35.50
N ASP A 119 23.83 11.44 -35.22
CA ASP A 119 24.51 12.24 -36.24
C ASP A 119 25.40 11.38 -37.15
N LEU A 120 26.14 10.41 -36.60
CA LEU A 120 26.92 9.43 -37.38
C LEU A 120 26.03 8.50 -38.21
N LEU A 121 24.95 7.97 -37.62
CA LEU A 121 24.03 7.10 -38.35
C LEU A 121 23.33 7.85 -39.49
N LYS A 122 23.05 9.15 -39.29
CA LYS A 122 22.47 10.01 -40.32
C LYS A 122 23.41 10.20 -41.51
N SER A 123 24.72 10.34 -41.30
CA SER A 123 25.69 10.49 -42.39
C SER A 123 25.84 9.20 -43.21
N LYS A 124 25.68 8.04 -42.55
CA LYS A 124 25.78 6.70 -43.14
C LYS A 124 24.43 6.06 -43.49
N LEU A 125 23.35 6.84 -43.51
CA LEU A 125 22.00 6.31 -43.63
C LEU A 125 21.76 5.54 -44.94
N HIS A 126 22.46 5.93 -46.01
CA HIS A 126 22.39 5.31 -47.34
C HIS A 126 23.17 3.99 -47.44
N GLU A 127 24.07 3.71 -46.50
CA GLU A 127 24.89 2.48 -46.46
C GLU A 127 24.21 1.38 -45.63
N LEU A 128 23.13 1.71 -44.92
CA LEU A 128 22.42 0.78 -44.03
C LEU A 128 21.44 -0.13 -44.79
N GLN A 129 21.41 -1.40 -44.38
CA GLN A 129 20.46 -2.39 -44.87
C GLN A 129 19.45 -2.76 -43.78
N PRO A 130 18.18 -3.03 -44.15
CA PRO A 130 17.19 -3.56 -43.20
C PRO A 130 17.67 -4.87 -42.56
N GLY A 131 17.40 -5.07 -41.27
CA GLY A 131 17.79 -6.29 -40.56
C GLY A 131 19.19 -6.26 -39.92
N GLN A 132 19.97 -5.19 -40.09
CA GLN A 132 21.27 -5.05 -39.42
C GLN A 132 21.11 -4.83 -37.90
N ALA A 133 21.95 -5.50 -37.11
CA ALA A 133 21.98 -5.36 -35.65
C ALA A 133 22.92 -4.25 -35.17
N GLU A 134 23.89 -3.85 -35.99
CA GLU A 134 24.86 -2.81 -35.69
C GLU A 134 25.50 -2.26 -36.98
N ILE A 135 26.14 -1.09 -36.87
CA ILE A 135 27.01 -0.51 -37.89
C ILE A 135 28.27 0.04 -37.22
N ILE A 136 29.42 -0.17 -37.86
CA ILE A 136 30.69 0.44 -37.44
C ILE A 136 30.94 1.65 -38.32
N VAL A 137 31.09 2.82 -37.70
CA VAL A 137 31.37 4.09 -38.38
C VAL A 137 32.74 4.58 -37.95
N LEU A 138 33.60 4.85 -38.93
CA LEU A 138 34.89 5.51 -38.69
C LEU A 138 34.67 7.00 -38.47
N GLU A 139 35.14 7.51 -37.34
CA GLU A 139 35.06 8.91 -36.98
C GLU A 139 36.47 9.48 -36.80
N TYR A 140 36.73 10.60 -37.45
CA TYR A 140 37.96 11.36 -37.26
C TYR A 140 37.78 12.29 -36.06
N SER A 141 38.48 12.00 -34.96
CA SER A 141 38.68 12.96 -33.88
C SER A 141 40.02 13.68 -34.08
N GLU A 142 40.22 14.83 -33.41
CA GLU A 142 41.38 15.72 -33.64
C GLU A 142 42.75 15.02 -33.59
N ASN A 143 42.89 13.87 -32.91
CA ASN A 143 44.16 13.15 -32.80
C ASN A 143 44.13 11.66 -33.16
N GLU A 144 42.98 11.06 -33.51
CA GLU A 144 42.92 9.62 -33.82
C GLU A 144 41.65 9.22 -34.60
N LEU A 145 41.80 8.20 -35.43
CA LEU A 145 40.73 7.51 -36.16
C LEU A 145 40.08 6.50 -35.21
N ALA A 146 38.83 6.74 -34.81
CA ALA A 146 38.11 5.89 -33.87
C ALA A 146 36.97 5.13 -34.57
N GLU A 147 36.91 3.82 -34.34
CA GLU A 147 35.77 3.00 -34.73
C GLU A 147 34.62 3.13 -33.71
N VAL A 148 33.48 3.63 -34.16
CA VAL A 148 32.27 3.75 -33.33
C VAL A 148 31.27 2.69 -33.77
N CYS A 149 31.04 1.69 -32.92
CA CYS A 149 29.96 0.72 -33.12
C CYS A 149 28.62 1.30 -32.61
N ILE A 150 27.63 1.37 -33.50
CA ILE A 150 26.29 1.88 -33.22
C ILE A 150 25.30 0.71 -33.27
N PRO A 151 24.68 0.32 -32.14
CA PRO A 151 23.70 -0.75 -32.12
C PRO A 151 22.38 -0.30 -32.76
N LEU A 152 21.78 -1.19 -33.55
CA LEU A 152 20.54 -1.00 -34.28
C LEU A 152 19.51 -2.07 -33.86
N ASN A 153 18.24 -1.79 -34.08
CA ASN A 153 17.18 -2.78 -34.01
C ASN A 153 16.93 -3.36 -35.42
N PRO A 154 17.20 -4.66 -35.66
CA PRO A 154 16.95 -5.32 -36.93
C PRO A 154 15.50 -5.22 -37.43
N GLN A 155 14.54 -5.10 -36.51
CA GLN A 155 13.11 -5.04 -36.81
C GLN A 155 12.64 -3.64 -37.21
N GLU A 156 13.51 -2.64 -37.11
CA GLU A 156 13.19 -1.24 -37.43
C GLU A 156 13.95 -0.83 -38.70
N SER A 157 13.35 0.01 -39.54
CA SER A 157 14.06 0.59 -40.67
C SER A 157 15.22 1.49 -40.21
N PRO A 158 16.21 1.77 -41.08
CA PRO A 158 17.29 2.72 -40.78
C PRO A 158 16.78 4.08 -40.27
N GLN A 159 15.71 4.61 -40.88
CA GLN A 159 15.08 5.87 -40.47
C GLN A 159 14.41 5.77 -39.08
N GLN A 160 13.82 4.62 -38.75
CA GLN A 160 13.24 4.39 -37.42
C GLN A 160 14.32 4.30 -36.34
N ASN A 161 15.42 3.56 -36.60
CA ASN A 161 16.58 3.50 -35.72
C ASN A 161 17.15 4.91 -35.45
N LEU A 162 17.32 5.71 -36.50
CA LEU A 162 17.75 7.11 -36.36
C LEU A 162 16.80 7.94 -35.49
N LYS A 163 15.48 7.84 -35.73
CA LYS A 163 14.47 8.53 -34.91
C LYS A 163 14.51 8.10 -33.45
N VAL A 164 14.76 6.81 -33.16
CA VAL A 164 14.87 6.29 -31.79
C VAL A 164 16.07 6.91 -31.08
N LEU A 165 17.24 7.01 -31.73
CA LEU A 165 18.44 7.63 -31.16
C LEU A 165 18.19 9.09 -30.75
N TYR A 166 17.66 9.92 -31.67
CA TYR A 166 17.33 11.30 -31.34
C TYR A 166 16.25 11.43 -30.27
N ARG A 167 15.20 10.61 -30.30
CA ARG A 167 14.17 10.60 -29.25
C ARG A 167 14.75 10.28 -27.87
N ARG A 168 15.70 9.35 -27.79
CA ARG A 168 16.39 9.02 -26.53
C ARG A 168 17.23 10.19 -26.04
N ALA A 169 18.02 10.80 -26.93
CA ALA A 169 18.81 11.99 -26.60
C ALA A 169 17.94 13.14 -26.07
N GLU A 170 16.90 13.52 -26.82
CA GLU A 170 15.97 14.58 -26.42
C GLU A 170 15.26 14.29 -25.10
N LYS A 171 14.85 13.03 -24.87
CA LYS A 171 14.21 12.64 -23.61
C LYS A 171 15.16 12.86 -22.43
N LEU A 172 16.42 12.45 -22.55
CA LEU A 172 17.43 12.63 -21.51
C LEU A 172 17.72 14.12 -21.28
N GLU A 173 17.90 14.91 -22.34
CA GLU A 173 18.10 16.36 -22.28
C GLU A 173 16.92 17.07 -21.58
N ARG A 174 15.68 16.76 -21.98
CA ARG A 174 14.47 17.32 -21.35
C ARG A 174 14.35 16.90 -19.88
N SER A 175 14.80 15.70 -19.52
CA SER A 175 14.71 15.20 -18.14
C SER A 175 15.75 15.82 -17.20
N ARG A 176 16.90 16.29 -17.73
CA ARG A 176 18.03 16.84 -16.97
C ARG A 176 17.64 17.92 -15.93
N PRO A 177 16.90 18.99 -16.27
CA PRO A 177 16.51 20.00 -15.27
C PRO A 177 15.61 19.42 -14.17
N HIS A 178 14.74 18.46 -14.50
CA HIS A 178 13.84 17.84 -13.52
C HIS A 178 14.58 16.93 -12.54
N VAL A 179 15.54 16.13 -13.02
CA VAL A 179 16.37 15.27 -12.17
C VAL A 179 17.21 16.14 -11.24
N LYS A 180 17.91 17.15 -11.78
CA LYS A 180 18.70 18.10 -10.97
C LYS A 180 17.86 18.77 -9.89
N ARG A 181 16.69 19.32 -10.25
CA ARG A 181 15.79 19.96 -9.29
C ARG A 181 15.35 19.00 -8.19
N ARG A 182 14.99 17.78 -8.54
CA ARG A 182 14.56 16.76 -7.56
C ARG A 182 15.70 16.33 -6.63
N ILE A 183 16.94 16.29 -7.12
CA ILE A 183 18.12 16.01 -6.28
C ILE A 183 18.28 17.13 -5.25
N THR A 184 18.31 18.38 -5.69
CA THR A 184 18.43 19.54 -4.80
C THR A 184 17.30 19.59 -3.76
N GLU A 185 16.05 19.39 -4.18
CA GLU A 185 14.90 19.30 -3.27
C GLU A 185 15.08 18.17 -2.24
N THR A 186 15.53 16.99 -2.67
CA THR A 186 15.70 15.82 -1.79
C THR A 186 16.86 16.03 -0.81
N GLN A 187 17.97 16.65 -1.24
CA GLN A 187 19.11 16.99 -0.40
C GLN A 187 18.72 18.02 0.66
N SER A 188 18.01 19.09 0.29
CA SER A 188 17.50 20.08 1.25
C SER A 188 16.53 19.47 2.25
N GLN A 189 15.68 18.53 1.82
CA GLN A 189 14.81 17.78 2.73
C GLN A 189 15.60 16.90 3.70
N LEU A 190 16.68 16.26 3.26
CA LEU A 190 17.56 15.46 4.11
C LEU A 190 18.30 16.31 5.15
N GLU A 191 18.82 17.47 4.74
CA GLU A 191 19.45 18.44 5.64
C GLU A 191 18.46 18.92 6.71
N SER A 192 17.25 19.31 6.28
CA SER A 192 16.18 19.72 7.19
C SER A 192 15.79 18.60 8.17
N LEU A 193 15.78 17.34 7.75
CA LEU A 193 15.55 16.20 8.65
C LEU A 193 16.70 15.98 9.63
N GLY A 194 17.94 16.22 9.22
CA GLY A 194 19.11 16.18 10.09
C GLY A 194 18.96 17.17 11.25
N VAL A 195 18.69 18.43 10.92
CA VAL A 195 18.42 19.49 11.91
C VAL A 195 17.26 19.10 12.83
N ALA A 196 16.17 18.56 12.27
CA ALA A 196 15.00 18.13 13.06
C ALA A 196 15.35 16.99 14.03
N LEU A 197 16.17 16.02 13.62
CA LEU A 197 16.63 14.92 14.47
C LEU A 197 17.53 15.39 15.61
N GLU A 198 18.45 16.33 15.34
CA GLU A 198 19.32 16.94 16.35
C GLU A 198 18.52 17.73 17.38
N GLN A 199 17.59 18.58 16.92
CA GLN A 199 16.70 19.33 17.80
C GLN A 199 15.86 18.39 18.68
N LEU A 200 15.28 17.34 18.09
CA LEU A 200 14.48 16.37 18.82
C LEU A 200 15.28 15.63 19.91
N ALA A 201 16.57 15.36 19.68
CA ALA A 201 17.43 14.69 20.66
C ALA A 201 17.65 15.53 21.95
N GLY A 202 17.54 16.86 21.84
CA GLY A 202 17.68 17.78 22.98
C GLY A 202 16.41 17.97 23.81
N LEU A 203 15.25 17.52 23.32
CA LEU A 203 13.96 17.67 24.02
C LEU A 203 13.80 16.58 25.09
N ARG A 204 13.20 16.94 26.23
CA ARG A 204 13.07 16.04 27.39
C ARG A 204 11.65 15.80 27.87
N ASP A 205 10.70 16.62 27.41
CA ASP A 205 9.30 16.53 27.80
C ASP A 205 8.35 16.72 26.60
N ASP A 206 7.13 16.21 26.74
CA ASP A 206 6.11 16.22 25.68
C ASP A 206 5.65 17.62 25.30
N VAL A 207 5.71 18.60 26.22
CA VAL A 207 5.31 19.98 25.95
C VAL A 207 6.32 20.61 24.98
N ALA A 208 7.61 20.38 25.21
CA ALA A 208 8.69 20.80 24.34
C ALA A 208 8.61 20.09 22.97
N VAL A 209 8.29 18.80 22.94
CA VAL A 209 8.09 18.04 21.68
C VAL A 209 6.90 18.59 20.88
N ALA A 210 5.76 18.87 21.52
CA ALA A 210 4.58 19.43 20.86
C ALA A 210 4.84 20.85 20.31
N ALA A 211 5.55 21.69 21.07
CA ALA A 211 5.96 23.02 20.63
C ALA A 211 6.91 22.94 19.43
N TRP A 212 7.89 22.02 19.47
CA TRP A 212 8.80 21.75 18.36
C TRP A 212 8.06 21.21 17.12
N GLU A 213 7.12 20.27 17.29
CA GLU A 213 6.29 19.72 16.21
C GLU A 213 5.57 20.82 15.44
N SER A 214 5.00 21.80 16.16
CA SER A 214 4.28 22.92 15.54
C SER A 214 5.16 23.80 14.63
N ARG A 215 6.49 23.82 14.90
CA ARG A 215 7.49 24.59 14.15
C ARG A 215 8.10 23.82 12.98
N LEU A 216 7.85 22.50 12.88
CA LEU A 216 8.37 21.70 11.78
C LEU A 216 7.82 22.17 10.41
N PRO A 217 8.57 21.97 9.33
CA PRO A 217 8.05 22.19 7.98
C PRO A 217 6.77 21.38 7.73
N ARG A 218 5.79 22.00 7.06
CA ARG A 218 4.47 21.39 6.75
C ARG A 218 4.57 20.00 6.11
N TRP A 219 5.59 19.77 5.29
CA TRP A 219 5.78 18.48 4.62
C TRP A 219 6.19 17.35 5.59
N MET A 220 6.90 17.66 6.68
CA MET A 220 7.21 16.69 7.74
C MET A 220 5.99 16.42 8.62
N GLN A 221 5.23 17.46 8.97
CA GLN A 221 3.98 17.33 9.73
C GLN A 221 2.95 16.46 8.96
N ALA A 222 2.80 16.71 7.66
CA ALA A 222 1.86 15.98 6.80
C ALA A 222 2.19 14.50 6.62
N THR A 223 3.42 14.08 6.93
CA THR A 223 3.87 12.69 6.78
C THR A 223 3.82 11.89 8.07
N ARG A 224 3.58 12.52 9.23
CA ARG A 224 3.41 11.81 10.50
C ARG A 224 2.25 10.81 10.35
N PRO A 225 2.44 9.53 10.71
CA PRO A 225 1.32 8.63 10.93
C PRO A 225 0.44 9.29 11.99
N ARG A 226 -0.78 9.69 11.64
CA ARG A 226 -1.73 10.17 12.65
C ARG A 226 -1.78 9.11 13.74
N GLU A 227 -1.49 9.51 14.97
CA GLU A 227 -1.87 8.69 16.11
C GLU A 227 -3.34 8.37 15.93
N VAL A 228 -3.63 7.08 15.91
CA VAL A 228 -5.01 6.60 15.95
C VAL A 228 -5.48 6.99 17.34
N ASN A 229 -5.95 8.22 17.49
CA ASN A 229 -6.57 8.71 18.71
C ASN A 229 -7.64 7.69 19.09
N LYS A 230 -7.39 6.98 20.19
CA LYS A 230 -8.31 6.01 20.83
C LYS A 230 -9.63 6.65 21.29
N THR A 231 -9.86 7.93 21.00
CA THR A 231 -11.06 8.69 21.36
C THR A 231 -11.86 9.22 20.16
N SER A 232 -11.59 8.77 18.93
CA SER A 232 -12.53 8.95 17.80
C SER A 232 -13.08 7.62 17.27
N SER A 233 -13.59 6.81 18.18
CA SER A 233 -14.43 5.63 17.90
C SER A 233 -15.82 6.04 17.35
N LYS A 234 -15.86 6.89 16.32
CA LYS A 234 -17.06 7.23 15.55
C LYS A 234 -16.69 7.85 14.20
N ARG A 235 -15.82 7.17 13.44
CA ARG A 235 -15.79 7.25 11.97
C ARG A 235 -15.08 6.01 11.41
N THR A 236 -15.94 5.02 11.14
CA THR A 236 -15.81 3.93 10.17
C THR A 236 -14.45 3.23 10.12
N LYS A 237 -14.42 2.00 10.69
CA LYS A 237 -13.51 0.91 10.30
C LYS A 237 -13.02 1.14 8.87
N VAL A 238 -11.71 1.22 8.65
CA VAL A 238 -11.17 1.02 7.30
C VAL A 238 -11.46 -0.45 6.98
N SER A 239 -12.68 -0.69 6.49
CA SER A 239 -13.09 -1.98 5.98
C SER A 239 -12.17 -2.31 4.82
N GLY A 240 -12.00 -3.60 4.55
CA GLY A 240 -11.32 -4.07 3.36
C GLY A 240 -11.97 -3.54 2.06
N PRO A 241 -11.69 -4.20 0.93
CA PRO A 241 -12.30 -3.81 -0.34
C PRO A 241 -13.79 -3.50 -0.22
N LEU A 242 -14.24 -2.52 -1.00
CA LEU A 242 -15.63 -2.08 -0.98
C LEU A 242 -16.50 -3.14 -1.63
N ILE A 243 -17.45 -3.71 -0.89
CA ILE A 243 -18.40 -4.72 -1.40
C ILE A 243 -19.75 -4.05 -1.62
N ARG A 244 -20.31 -4.19 -2.82
CA ARG A 244 -21.61 -3.65 -3.23
C ARG A 244 -22.46 -4.73 -3.86
N ILE A 245 -23.77 -4.55 -3.84
CA ILE A 245 -24.72 -5.45 -4.48
C ILE A 245 -25.30 -4.75 -5.70
N SER A 246 -25.20 -5.40 -6.86
CA SER A 246 -25.81 -4.95 -8.10
C SER A 246 -27.33 -4.99 -8.00
N SER A 247 -28.03 -4.37 -8.94
CA SER A 247 -29.49 -4.47 -9.00
C SER A 247 -29.99 -5.90 -9.25
N ASP A 248 -29.14 -6.77 -9.80
CA ASP A 248 -29.46 -8.18 -10.04
C ASP A 248 -29.01 -9.09 -8.86
N GLY A 249 -28.60 -8.51 -7.73
CA GLY A 249 -28.23 -9.24 -6.52
C GLY A 249 -26.80 -9.79 -6.52
N LEU A 250 -25.97 -9.46 -7.50
CA LEU A 250 -24.59 -9.93 -7.59
C LEU A 250 -23.63 -9.06 -6.79
N GLU A 251 -22.67 -9.68 -6.12
CA GLU A 251 -21.62 -8.97 -5.41
C GLU A 251 -20.62 -8.33 -6.38
N ILE A 252 -20.39 -7.03 -6.20
CA ILE A 252 -19.38 -6.22 -6.86
C ILE A 252 -18.34 -5.82 -5.82
N TRP A 253 -17.10 -6.28 -5.97
CA TRP A 253 -15.98 -5.94 -5.12
C TRP A 253 -15.11 -4.89 -5.80
N VAL A 254 -14.79 -3.81 -5.09
CA VAL A 254 -14.00 -2.70 -5.62
C VAL A 254 -12.76 -2.50 -4.75
N GLY A 255 -11.59 -2.70 -5.36
CA GLY A 255 -10.33 -2.31 -4.76
C GLY A 255 -10.06 -0.82 -4.98
N ARG A 256 -9.92 -0.03 -3.92
CA ARG A 256 -9.75 1.44 -4.05
C ARG A 256 -8.29 1.87 -4.04
N ASN A 257 -7.37 0.94 -3.81
CA ASN A 257 -5.93 1.16 -3.80
C ASN A 257 -5.19 -0.12 -4.25
N ALA A 258 -3.88 -0.03 -4.49
CA ALA A 258 -3.06 -1.13 -4.98
C ALA A 258 -3.18 -2.44 -4.17
N ARG A 259 -3.24 -2.33 -2.83
CA ARG A 259 -3.34 -3.50 -1.93
C ARG A 259 -4.74 -4.12 -1.96
N GLU A 260 -5.78 -3.28 -1.97
CA GLU A 260 -7.16 -3.75 -2.13
C GLU A 260 -7.38 -4.35 -3.53
N ASN A 261 -6.83 -3.75 -4.58
CA ASN A 261 -6.84 -4.29 -5.95
C ASN A 261 -6.27 -5.70 -6.00
N GLU A 262 -5.09 -5.89 -5.37
CA GLU A 262 -4.48 -7.22 -5.30
C GLU A 262 -5.35 -8.21 -4.52
N THR A 263 -6.02 -7.73 -3.46
CA THR A 263 -6.91 -8.54 -2.63
C THR A 263 -8.14 -8.99 -3.42
N VAL A 264 -8.91 -8.06 -4.01
CA VAL A 264 -10.11 -8.43 -4.77
C VAL A 264 -9.78 -9.27 -5.98
N THR A 265 -8.70 -8.95 -6.69
CA THR A 265 -8.37 -9.60 -7.97
C THR A 265 -7.75 -10.97 -7.76
N PHE A 266 -6.82 -11.11 -6.80
CA PHE A 266 -6.01 -12.31 -6.71
C PHE A 266 -6.26 -13.16 -5.46
N ARG A 267 -6.80 -12.59 -4.37
CA ARG A 267 -7.07 -13.32 -3.13
C ARG A 267 -8.54 -13.74 -3.03
N TRP A 268 -9.46 -12.88 -3.42
CA TRP A 268 -10.90 -13.14 -3.30
C TRP A 268 -11.49 -13.73 -4.57
N ALA A 269 -11.18 -13.16 -5.74
CA ALA A 269 -11.77 -13.59 -7.00
C ALA A 269 -11.32 -14.97 -7.44
N LYS A 270 -12.30 -15.75 -7.91
CA LYS A 270 -12.15 -17.04 -8.58
C LYS A 270 -12.00 -16.83 -10.09
N GLY A 271 -11.54 -17.87 -10.80
CA GLY A 271 -11.21 -17.76 -12.23
C GLY A 271 -12.37 -17.35 -13.14
N ASN A 272 -13.61 -17.70 -12.79
CA ASN A 272 -14.81 -17.39 -13.58
C ASN A 272 -15.48 -16.06 -13.23
N ASP A 273 -15.02 -15.37 -12.19
CA ASP A 273 -15.50 -14.03 -11.86
C ASP A 273 -15.10 -13.04 -12.96
N TRP A 274 -15.86 -11.96 -13.09
CA TRP A 274 -15.58 -10.91 -14.07
C TRP A 274 -14.73 -9.83 -13.43
N TRP A 275 -13.69 -9.41 -14.12
CA TRP A 275 -12.79 -8.34 -13.71
C TRP A 275 -12.94 -7.16 -14.66
N LEU A 276 -12.94 -5.95 -14.12
CA LEU A 276 -13.11 -4.70 -14.86
C LEU A 276 -12.09 -3.64 -14.42
N HIS A 277 -11.68 -2.80 -15.35
CA HIS A 277 -10.76 -1.68 -15.12
C HIS A 277 -10.89 -0.59 -16.18
N ALA A 278 -10.66 0.67 -15.80
CA ALA A 278 -10.72 1.80 -16.72
C ALA A 278 -9.47 1.88 -17.60
N GLN A 279 -9.66 1.90 -18.91
CA GLN A 279 -8.57 1.78 -19.89
C GLN A 279 -7.59 2.95 -19.85
N GLY A 280 -6.30 2.65 -19.96
CA GLY A 280 -5.22 3.64 -20.12
C GLY A 280 -4.92 4.50 -18.89
N VAL A 281 -5.60 4.30 -17.76
CA VAL A 281 -5.44 5.11 -16.56
C VAL A 281 -5.30 4.29 -15.28
N GLY A 282 -4.70 4.89 -14.25
CA GLY A 282 -4.76 4.32 -12.90
C GLY A 282 -6.20 4.34 -12.35
N GLY A 283 -6.63 3.23 -11.76
CA GLY A 283 -7.99 3.10 -11.22
C GLY A 283 -8.19 1.84 -10.39
N ALA A 284 -9.40 1.70 -9.88
CA ALA A 284 -9.84 0.54 -9.12
C ALA A 284 -9.91 -0.73 -9.96
N HIS A 285 -9.56 -1.86 -9.37
CA HIS A 285 -9.96 -3.17 -9.89
C HIS A 285 -11.36 -3.46 -9.38
N VAL A 286 -12.29 -3.70 -10.28
CA VAL A 286 -13.67 -4.09 -9.94
C VAL A 286 -13.87 -5.55 -10.31
N VAL A 287 -14.44 -6.33 -9.40
CA VAL A 287 -14.74 -7.74 -9.63
C VAL A 287 -16.23 -7.98 -9.40
N ILE A 288 -16.90 -8.63 -10.34
CA ILE A 288 -18.25 -9.14 -10.17
C ILE A 288 -18.14 -10.63 -9.89
N ARG A 289 -18.66 -11.08 -8.74
CA ARG A 289 -18.74 -12.51 -8.46
C ARG A 289 -19.67 -13.19 -9.45
N ASN A 290 -19.21 -14.28 -10.04
CA ASN A 290 -20.03 -15.10 -10.92
C ASN A 290 -20.22 -16.49 -10.29
N PHE A 291 -21.46 -16.80 -9.92
CA PHE A 291 -21.85 -18.10 -9.36
C PHE A 291 -22.20 -19.14 -10.43
N GLY A 292 -22.08 -18.78 -11.71
CA GLY A 292 -22.46 -19.60 -12.86
C GLY A 292 -23.56 -18.90 -13.67
N GLY A 293 -23.44 -18.92 -15.00
CA GLY A 293 -24.36 -18.24 -15.92
C GLY A 293 -23.75 -17.04 -16.66
N ASP A 294 -24.57 -16.42 -17.50
CA ASP A 294 -24.23 -15.22 -18.25
C ASP A 294 -24.27 -13.99 -17.34
N LEU A 295 -23.39 -13.02 -17.62
CA LEU A 295 -23.33 -11.79 -16.86
C LEU A 295 -24.47 -10.86 -17.29
N PRO A 296 -25.39 -10.47 -16.37
CA PRO A 296 -26.45 -9.52 -16.72
C PRO A 296 -25.84 -8.18 -17.15
N THR A 297 -26.33 -7.64 -18.28
CA THR A 297 -25.86 -6.36 -18.83
C THR A 297 -25.95 -5.23 -17.80
N ARG A 298 -27.01 -5.21 -16.99
CA ARG A 298 -27.21 -4.19 -15.96
C ARG A 298 -26.14 -4.25 -14.87
N THR A 299 -25.83 -5.45 -14.35
CA THR A 299 -24.73 -5.62 -13.40
C THR A 299 -23.38 -5.22 -14.00
N LEU A 300 -23.14 -5.55 -15.27
CA LEU A 300 -21.92 -5.15 -15.98
C LEU A 300 -21.78 -3.62 -16.05
N GLU A 301 -22.84 -2.93 -16.45
CA GLU A 301 -22.89 -1.46 -16.51
C GLU A 301 -22.66 -0.84 -15.13
N GLU A 302 -23.33 -1.34 -14.09
CA GLU A 302 -23.17 -0.88 -12.71
C GLU A 302 -21.74 -1.04 -12.19
N ALA A 303 -21.10 -2.17 -12.48
CA ALA A 303 -19.69 -2.39 -12.14
C ALA A 303 -18.75 -1.46 -12.93
N ALA A 304 -19.04 -1.21 -14.20
CA ALA A 304 -18.25 -0.32 -15.04
C ALA A 304 -18.39 1.16 -14.63
N GLN A 305 -19.56 1.55 -14.11
CA GLN A 305 -19.78 2.84 -13.45
C GLN A 305 -18.87 3.00 -12.22
N LEU A 306 -18.76 1.95 -11.39
CA LEU A 306 -17.86 1.95 -10.22
C LEU A 306 -16.39 2.00 -10.65
N ALA A 307 -15.99 1.26 -11.68
CA ALA A 307 -14.64 1.28 -12.22
C ALA A 307 -14.26 2.70 -12.70
N THR A 308 -15.18 3.37 -13.39
CA THR A 308 -15.00 4.75 -13.86
C THR A 308 -14.93 5.74 -12.69
N TYR A 309 -15.84 5.62 -11.71
CA TYR A 309 -15.91 6.50 -10.55
C TYR A 309 -14.66 6.44 -9.67
N PHE A 310 -14.05 5.26 -9.51
CA PHE A 310 -12.82 5.08 -8.75
C PHE A 310 -11.55 5.09 -9.64
N SER A 311 -11.62 5.76 -10.80
CA SER A 311 -10.47 5.98 -11.68
C SER A 311 -10.08 7.47 -11.76
N LYS A 312 -8.96 7.75 -12.42
CA LYS A 312 -8.58 9.13 -12.78
C LYS A 312 -9.58 9.81 -13.73
N LEU A 313 -10.43 9.04 -14.44
CA LEU A 313 -11.43 9.56 -15.39
C LEU A 313 -12.73 10.01 -14.71
N ARG A 314 -12.87 9.90 -13.38
CA ARG A 314 -14.06 10.33 -12.65
C ARG A 314 -14.54 11.73 -13.02
N LYS A 315 -13.61 12.70 -13.10
CA LYS A 315 -13.94 14.10 -13.43
C LYS A 315 -14.36 14.29 -14.89
N ALA A 316 -13.87 13.45 -15.79
CA ALA A 316 -14.24 13.51 -17.21
C ALA A 316 -15.66 13.01 -17.46
N GLY A 317 -16.25 12.25 -16.53
CA GLY A 317 -17.62 11.77 -16.63
C GLY A 317 -17.86 10.70 -17.70
N ARG A 318 -16.81 10.23 -18.38
CA ARG A 318 -16.86 9.18 -19.40
C ARG A 318 -15.56 8.37 -19.41
N ALA A 319 -15.65 7.08 -19.69
CA ALA A 319 -14.49 6.20 -19.82
C ALA A 319 -14.80 4.99 -20.70
N GLU A 320 -13.73 4.42 -21.26
CA GLU A 320 -13.74 3.06 -21.79
C GLU A 320 -13.30 2.12 -20.67
N VAL A 321 -14.11 1.09 -20.41
CA VAL A 321 -13.89 0.13 -19.33
C VAL A 321 -13.68 -1.25 -19.94
N ASP A 322 -12.50 -1.79 -19.75
CA ASP A 322 -12.17 -3.15 -20.13
C ASP A 322 -12.76 -4.13 -19.12
N TYR A 323 -13.31 -5.24 -19.62
CA TYR A 323 -13.75 -6.35 -18.80
C TYR A 323 -13.36 -7.70 -19.40
N THR A 324 -12.96 -8.63 -18.55
CA THR A 324 -12.60 -10.01 -18.92
C THR A 324 -12.85 -10.95 -17.75
N ARG A 325 -12.74 -12.27 -17.96
CA ARG A 325 -12.74 -13.22 -16.84
C ARG A 325 -11.45 -13.08 -16.05
N ARG A 326 -11.53 -13.15 -14.72
CA ARG A 326 -10.36 -13.02 -13.83
C ARG A 326 -9.26 -14.02 -14.14
N LYS A 327 -9.56 -15.22 -14.65
CA LYS A 327 -8.55 -16.21 -15.09
C LYS A 327 -7.62 -15.69 -16.21
N HIS A 328 -8.05 -14.70 -16.98
CA HIS A 328 -7.24 -14.06 -18.02
C HIS A 328 -6.41 -12.87 -17.49
N VAL A 329 -6.52 -12.54 -16.19
CA VAL A 329 -5.77 -11.48 -15.53
C VAL A 329 -4.59 -12.10 -14.78
N ARG A 330 -3.37 -11.64 -15.08
CA ARG A 330 -2.12 -12.11 -14.50
C ARG A 330 -1.32 -10.95 -13.91
N ARG A 331 -0.55 -11.26 -12.87
CA ARG A 331 0.39 -10.30 -12.27
C ARG A 331 1.55 -10.06 -13.23
N VAL A 332 2.02 -8.81 -13.29
CA VAL A 332 3.31 -8.52 -13.92
C VAL A 332 4.43 -8.96 -12.97
N ARG A 333 5.27 -9.91 -13.39
CA ARG A 333 6.36 -10.42 -12.56
C ARG A 333 7.35 -9.29 -12.27
N GLY A 334 7.64 -9.03 -11.00
CA GLY A 334 8.51 -7.93 -10.57
C GLY A 334 7.87 -6.54 -10.64
N GLY A 335 6.59 -6.43 -11.03
CA GLY A 335 5.87 -5.16 -11.06
C GLY A 335 5.33 -4.72 -9.69
N PRO A 336 4.98 -3.43 -9.52
CA PRO A 336 4.32 -2.95 -8.32
C PRO A 336 2.95 -3.62 -8.09
N ALA A 337 2.51 -3.69 -6.83
CA ALA A 337 1.22 -4.27 -6.47
C ALA A 337 0.06 -3.60 -7.24
N GLY A 338 -0.85 -4.43 -7.76
CA GLY A 338 -1.96 -3.98 -8.61
C GLY A 338 -1.63 -3.84 -10.10
N LEU A 339 -0.35 -3.93 -10.51
CA LEU A 339 -0.01 -3.96 -11.94
C LEU A 339 -0.31 -5.34 -12.54
N VAL A 340 -1.10 -5.36 -13.62
CA VAL A 340 -1.60 -6.60 -14.24
C VAL A 340 -1.46 -6.58 -15.76
N HIS A 341 -1.25 -7.75 -16.33
CA HIS A 341 -1.52 -8.04 -17.73
C HIS A 341 -2.85 -8.77 -17.83
N PHE A 342 -3.66 -8.46 -18.82
CA PHE A 342 -4.90 -9.16 -19.10
C PHE A 342 -5.08 -9.39 -20.59
N SER A 343 -5.86 -10.40 -20.94
CA SER A 343 -6.17 -10.76 -22.32
C SER A 343 -7.64 -11.14 -22.49
N GLN A 344 -8.07 -11.31 -23.75
CA GLN A 344 -9.44 -11.67 -24.11
C GLN A 344 -10.50 -10.75 -23.48
N ASN A 345 -10.17 -9.46 -23.37
CA ASN A 345 -11.07 -8.44 -22.86
C ASN A 345 -12.04 -7.98 -23.95
N ARG A 346 -13.18 -7.48 -23.49
CA ARG A 346 -14.09 -6.64 -24.24
C ARG A 346 -14.11 -5.27 -23.57
N THR A 347 -14.49 -4.25 -24.33
CA THR A 347 -14.49 -2.87 -23.84
C THR A 347 -15.92 -2.34 -23.88
N LEU A 348 -16.33 -1.69 -22.80
CA LEU A 348 -17.63 -1.03 -22.67
C LEU A 348 -17.41 0.48 -22.56
N GLN A 349 -18.12 1.28 -23.35
CA GLN A 349 -18.14 2.73 -23.19
C GLN A 349 -19.15 3.10 -22.11
N VAL A 350 -18.71 3.89 -21.12
CA VAL A 350 -19.52 4.25 -19.96
C VAL A 350 -19.52 5.75 -19.79
N ARG A 351 -20.72 6.31 -19.55
CA ARG A 351 -20.92 7.68 -19.08
C ARG A 351 -21.39 7.64 -17.63
N LEU A 352 -20.70 8.40 -16.77
CA LEU A 352 -20.99 8.45 -15.34
C LEU A 352 -22.39 8.98 -15.08
N ASN A 353 -23.22 8.16 -14.44
CA ASN A 353 -24.48 8.57 -13.86
C ASN A 353 -24.33 8.68 -12.34
N SER A 354 -24.26 9.92 -11.85
CA SER A 354 -24.03 10.23 -10.43
C SER A 354 -25.09 9.63 -9.51
N GLU A 355 -26.37 9.61 -9.91
CA GLU A 355 -27.46 9.04 -9.10
C GLU A 355 -27.35 7.53 -8.98
N LEU A 356 -27.04 6.84 -10.09
CA LEU A 356 -26.83 5.40 -10.10
C LEU A 356 -25.62 5.02 -9.24
N VAL A 357 -24.51 5.75 -9.36
CA VAL A 357 -23.32 5.51 -8.53
C VAL A 357 -23.64 5.74 -7.05
N ASN A 358 -24.35 6.80 -6.69
CA ASN A 358 -24.72 7.06 -5.29
C ASN A 358 -25.64 5.95 -4.74
N ARG A 359 -26.59 5.46 -5.52
CA ARG A 359 -27.43 4.30 -5.15
C ARG A 359 -26.59 3.04 -4.93
N LEU A 360 -25.67 2.75 -5.84
CA LEU A 360 -24.74 1.63 -5.67
C LEU A 360 -23.88 1.81 -4.42
N LEU A 361 -23.36 3.00 -4.15
CA LEU A 361 -22.54 3.26 -2.98
C LEU A 361 -23.31 3.10 -1.66
N ALA A 362 -24.63 3.30 -1.66
CA ALA A 362 -25.50 3.08 -0.51
C ALA A 362 -25.85 1.59 -0.28
N ARG A 363 -25.92 0.77 -1.34
CA ARG A 363 -26.23 -0.67 -1.25
C ARG A 363 -25.07 -1.45 -0.66
N THR A 364 -25.16 -1.79 0.62
CA THR A 364 -24.14 -2.57 1.34
C THR A 364 -24.67 -3.98 1.59
N THR A 365 -23.79 -4.99 1.61
CA THR A 365 -24.10 -6.33 2.15
C THR A 365 -24.51 -6.19 3.61
N VAL A 366 -25.68 -6.75 3.97
CA VAL A 366 -26.12 -6.92 5.37
C VAL A 366 -25.23 -7.93 6.06
#